data_AF-A0A7C4ZPG7-F1
#
_entry.id   AF-A0A7C4ZPG7-F1
#
_cell.length_a   1.000
_cell.length_b   1.000
_cell.length_c   1.000
_cell.angle_alpha   90.00
_cell.angle_beta   90.00
_cell.angle_gamma   90.00
#
_symmetry.space_group_name_H-M   'P 1'
#
loop_
_entity.id
_entity.type
_entity.pdbx_description
1 polymer ?
#
loop_
_entity_poly.entity_id
_entity_poly.type
_entity_poly.pdbx_seq_one_letter_code
_entity_poly.pdbx_strand_id
1 'polypeptide(L)'
;MVIGAPEESGRVDEVAAGEVIASAPPAEARVELYASTATPAPLPEADMAGAAASESGVVMPQQASPLRAGEVDDNAAWDDYLLYRREYQGLPVHDRDVSERYIIEVKDGQGYPVLGATVRFLANGQTVYEARTYANGQVLFHPLALNVPLEQVERFQVEVEKDGAQEDLSLTRFNSQVSTSFSERWTVTLDSQAQSDTLNLDVLFLIDATGSMADEINQIQSTIFDVAAQIDALPGRPQTRYGLVAYRDRGDAFVSQAYEFTPDVREFSLNLSTVYADGGGDTPESLNEGLHDALRKVEWRGGETVQLIFLIADAPPHLDYPQDYDYAVEMENAARRGIKIFPIASSGLDDQGEYIFRQLAQYTQGRFIFLTYAGPTNGGAPGDVTTHHVDDYSVANLDDLLVRLVEEELAYQNPRLAQAQ
;
A
#
# COMPACT_ATOMS: atom_id res chain seq x y z
N MET A 1 75.29 -4.38 -2.27
CA MET A 1 75.49 -2.95 -2.62
C MET A 1 74.14 -2.28 -2.44
N VAL A 2 73.90 -1.67 -1.27
CA VAL A 2 74.03 -0.22 -0.99
C VAL A 2 72.61 0.42 -1.07
N ILE A 3 71.91 0.47 0.08
CA ILE A 3 71.47 1.63 0.93
C ILE A 3 70.30 2.42 0.30
N GLY A 4 69.20 2.79 0.98
CA GLY A 4 68.91 2.78 2.41
C GLY A 4 67.44 3.07 2.74
N ALA A 5 67.10 2.87 4.02
CA ALA A 5 65.97 3.50 4.72
C ALA A 5 66.33 4.96 5.09
N PRO A 6 65.37 5.76 5.61
CA PRO A 6 65.12 5.78 7.08
C PRO A 6 63.61 5.90 7.44
N GLU A 7 63.13 5.23 8.49
CA GLU A 7 62.83 5.74 9.87
C GLU A 7 61.66 6.73 9.96
N GLU A 8 60.80 6.80 11.00
CA GLU A 8 60.46 5.98 12.19
C GLU A 8 59.35 6.78 12.93
N SER A 9 58.54 6.11 13.77
CA SER A 9 57.94 6.61 15.03
C SER A 9 56.88 7.75 14.96
N GLY A 10 55.74 7.73 15.65
CA GLY A 10 55.28 6.98 16.82
C GLY A 10 54.39 7.88 17.72
N ARG A 11 53.62 7.27 18.65
CA ARG A 11 52.67 7.83 19.67
C ARG A 11 51.29 8.21 19.13
N VAL A 12 50.15 7.67 19.57
CA VAL A 12 49.60 7.22 20.86
C VAL A 12 49.67 8.25 21.98
N ASP A 13 48.52 8.88 22.27
CA ASP A 13 48.14 9.42 23.57
C ASP A 13 46.64 9.21 23.80
N GLU A 14 46.35 8.53 24.91
CA GLU A 14 45.06 8.35 25.57
C GLU A 14 45.09 9.22 26.83
N VAL A 15 44.09 10.08 27.08
CA VAL A 15 43.67 10.44 28.46
C VAL A 15 42.31 11.15 28.52
N ALA A 16 41.42 10.52 29.29
CA ALA A 16 40.62 11.07 30.40
C ALA A 16 39.37 11.95 30.15
N ALA A 17 38.23 11.32 30.47
CA ALA A 17 37.16 11.74 31.39
C ALA A 17 36.99 13.25 31.71
N GLY A 18 35.81 13.76 31.33
CA GLY A 18 35.19 14.97 31.89
C GLY A 18 33.69 14.77 32.01
N GLU A 19 33.18 14.82 33.24
CA GLU A 19 31.79 14.70 33.65
C GLU A 19 31.07 16.06 33.55
N VAL A 20 29.73 16.02 33.63
CA VAL A 20 28.75 17.11 33.88
C VAL A 20 28.50 18.00 32.64
N ILE A 21 27.28 18.25 32.13
CA ILE A 21 26.08 18.78 32.81
C ILE A 21 24.82 18.49 31.96
N ALA A 22 23.76 18.00 32.62
CA ALA A 22 22.43 17.87 32.04
C ALA A 22 21.83 19.25 31.73
N SER A 23 21.40 19.47 30.49
CA SER A 23 20.55 20.61 30.14
C SER A 23 19.07 20.23 30.29
N ALA A 24 18.42 20.88 31.24
CA ALA A 24 16.98 20.85 31.47
C ALA A 24 16.18 21.34 30.23
N PRO A 25 14.92 20.90 30.05
CA PRO A 25 14.06 21.38 28.98
C PRO A 25 13.70 22.87 29.19
N PRO A 26 13.57 23.67 28.12
CA PRO A 26 13.13 25.05 28.24
C PRO A 26 11.67 25.13 28.67
N ALA A 27 11.41 26.16 29.47
CA ALA A 27 10.20 26.43 30.22
C ALA A 27 8.95 26.69 29.36
N GLU A 28 7.82 26.28 29.90
CA GLU A 28 6.45 26.59 29.45
C GLU A 28 6.27 28.10 29.21
N ALA A 29 5.98 28.47 27.97
CA ALA A 29 5.48 29.80 27.64
C ALA A 29 3.95 29.81 27.89
N ARG A 30 3.55 30.39 29.02
CA ARG A 30 2.15 30.78 29.27
C ARG A 30 1.76 31.86 28.26
N VAL A 31 0.81 31.55 27.37
CA VAL A 31 0.13 32.57 26.56
C VAL A 31 -1.04 33.10 27.37
N GLU A 32 -0.96 34.37 27.77
CA GLU A 32 -2.07 35.13 28.37
C GLU A 32 -3.20 35.29 27.34
N LEU A 33 -4.39 34.77 27.65
CA LEU A 33 -5.62 35.08 26.92
C LEU A 33 -5.97 36.56 27.13
N TYR A 34 -5.80 37.37 26.09
CA TYR A 34 -6.46 38.67 26.00
C TYR A 34 -7.88 38.45 25.44
N ALA A 35 -8.87 38.49 26.34
CA ALA A 35 -10.27 38.56 25.97
C ALA A 35 -10.57 39.91 25.30
N SER A 36 -10.79 39.88 23.98
CA SER A 36 -11.33 41.02 23.25
C SER A 36 -12.85 40.93 23.23
N THR A 37 -13.51 41.76 24.04
CA THR A 37 -14.95 41.99 23.99
C THR A 37 -15.25 43.01 22.89
N ALA A 38 -15.71 42.54 21.73
CA ALA A 38 -16.28 43.38 20.69
C ALA A 38 -17.73 42.94 20.40
N THR A 39 -18.67 43.73 20.87
CA THR A 39 -20.10 43.67 20.57
C THR A 39 -20.33 44.13 19.12
N PRO A 40 -21.09 43.41 18.27
CA PRO A 40 -21.45 43.92 16.96
C PRO A 40 -22.60 44.93 17.03
N ALA A 41 -22.46 46.04 16.31
CA ALA A 41 -23.48 47.07 16.09
C ALA A 41 -24.52 46.60 15.03
N PRO A 42 -25.76 47.14 15.05
CA PRO A 42 -26.86 46.63 14.23
C PRO A 42 -26.80 47.11 12.77
N LEU A 43 -27.19 46.23 11.85
CA LEU A 43 -27.37 46.52 10.42
C LEU A 43 -28.69 47.27 10.16
N PRO A 44 -28.77 48.12 9.11
CA PRO A 44 -29.96 48.92 8.83
C PRO A 44 -31.07 48.11 8.14
N GLU A 45 -32.31 48.44 8.50
CA GLU A 45 -33.56 47.90 7.91
C GLU A 45 -33.71 48.29 6.43
N ALA A 46 -34.08 47.32 5.59
CA ALA A 46 -34.57 47.55 4.23
C ALA A 46 -35.92 46.84 4.04
N ASP A 47 -36.82 47.57 3.38
CA ASP A 47 -38.26 47.34 3.22
C ASP A 47 -38.69 45.94 2.77
N MET A 48 -39.74 45.45 3.43
CA MET A 48 -40.54 44.29 3.05
C MET A 48 -41.63 44.67 2.04
N ALA A 49 -41.58 44.10 0.83
CA ALA A 49 -42.75 44.00 -0.05
C ALA A 49 -42.76 42.66 -0.82
N GLY A 50 -43.41 41.67 -0.21
CA GLY A 50 -44.22 40.59 -0.79
C GLY A 50 -43.78 39.85 -2.04
N ALA A 51 -43.42 38.57 -1.89
CA ALA A 51 -43.78 37.50 -2.83
C ALA A 51 -43.79 36.12 -2.15
N ALA A 52 -44.96 35.49 -2.22
CA ALA A 52 -45.34 34.08 -2.00
C ALA A 52 -44.36 33.08 -1.34
N ALA A 53 -44.85 32.45 -0.25
CA ALA A 53 -44.27 31.28 0.37
C ALA A 53 -44.28 30.06 -0.59
N SER A 54 -43.10 29.51 -0.85
CA SER A 54 -42.91 28.15 -1.35
C SER A 54 -42.45 27.27 -0.19
N GLU A 55 -43.20 26.19 0.06
CA GLU A 55 -42.89 25.19 1.08
C GLU A 55 -41.49 24.61 0.83
N SER A 56 -40.59 24.83 1.78
CA SER A 56 -39.25 24.25 1.78
C SER A 56 -39.37 22.76 2.08
N GLY A 57 -39.25 21.94 1.04
CA GLY A 57 -39.04 20.51 1.18
C GLY A 57 -37.75 20.25 1.95
N VAL A 58 -37.84 19.40 2.96
CA VAL A 58 -36.67 18.81 3.62
C VAL A 58 -35.89 18.05 2.55
N VAL A 59 -34.74 18.58 2.16
CA VAL A 59 -33.77 17.85 1.32
C VAL A 59 -33.17 16.78 2.22
N MET A 60 -33.69 15.56 2.13
CA MET A 60 -32.99 14.38 2.62
C MET A 60 -31.67 14.29 1.85
N PRO A 61 -30.54 13.96 2.50
CA PRO A 61 -29.31 13.67 1.76
C PRO A 61 -29.63 12.56 0.76
N GLN A 62 -29.42 12.84 -0.52
CA GLN A 62 -29.51 11.86 -1.58
C GLN A 62 -28.51 10.76 -1.21
N GLN A 63 -28.98 9.52 -1.04
CA GLN A 63 -28.07 8.38 -0.98
C GLN A 63 -27.18 8.45 -2.22
N ALA A 64 -25.88 8.65 -2.03
CA ALA A 64 -24.93 8.64 -3.12
C ALA A 64 -25.05 7.31 -3.85
N SER A 65 -25.14 7.34 -5.18
CA SER A 65 -25.12 6.10 -5.98
C SER A 65 -23.83 5.34 -5.66
N PRO A 66 -23.87 4.01 -5.46
CA PRO A 66 -22.68 3.24 -5.13
C PRO A 66 -21.60 3.41 -6.21
N LEU A 67 -20.35 3.62 -5.79
CA LEU A 67 -19.20 3.63 -6.72
C LEU A 67 -19.11 2.26 -7.37
N ARG A 68 -18.88 2.26 -8.69
CA ARG A 68 -18.53 1.04 -9.40
C ARG A 68 -17.04 1.03 -9.65
N ALA A 69 -16.45 -0.15 -9.59
CA ALA A 69 -15.02 -0.32 -9.82
C ALA A 69 -14.76 -1.54 -10.71
N GLY A 70 -13.78 -1.38 -11.60
CA GLY A 70 -13.13 -2.45 -12.33
C GLY A 70 -11.95 -3.02 -11.54
N GLU A 71 -11.60 -4.29 -11.74
CA GLU A 71 -10.33 -4.85 -11.25
C GLU A 71 -9.56 -5.63 -12.33
N VAL A 72 -8.23 -5.63 -12.20
CA VAL A 72 -7.30 -6.47 -12.97
C VAL A 72 -6.32 -7.17 -12.03
N ASP A 73 -6.08 -8.44 -12.29
CA ASP A 73 -5.07 -9.26 -11.62
C ASP A 73 -3.87 -9.51 -12.56
N ASP A 74 -2.90 -8.60 -12.52
CA ASP A 74 -1.69 -8.66 -13.35
C ASP A 74 -0.77 -9.85 -12.99
N ASN A 75 -0.93 -10.44 -11.81
CA ASN A 75 -0.20 -11.66 -11.47
C ASN A 75 -0.79 -12.90 -12.14
N ALA A 76 -2.12 -12.95 -12.28
CA ALA A 76 -2.84 -13.97 -13.02
C ALA A 76 -2.69 -13.79 -14.54
N ALA A 77 -2.86 -12.57 -15.05
CA ALA A 77 -2.72 -12.19 -16.47
C ALA A 77 -1.26 -11.83 -16.83
N TRP A 78 -0.32 -12.70 -16.43
CA TRP A 78 1.11 -12.37 -16.41
C TRP A 78 1.70 -11.96 -17.77
N ASP A 79 1.39 -12.70 -18.84
CA ASP A 79 1.94 -12.42 -20.16
C ASP A 79 1.37 -11.10 -20.72
N ASP A 80 0.10 -10.81 -20.46
CA ASP A 80 -0.55 -9.55 -20.84
C ASP A 80 0.03 -8.37 -20.05
N TYR A 81 0.34 -8.56 -18.78
CA TYR A 81 1.02 -7.55 -17.96
C TYR A 81 2.42 -7.23 -18.48
N LEU A 82 3.22 -8.25 -18.83
CA LEU A 82 4.55 -8.04 -19.42
C LEU A 82 4.47 -7.36 -20.80
N LEU A 83 3.42 -7.67 -21.58
CA LEU A 83 3.14 -7.00 -22.84
C LEU A 83 2.84 -5.51 -22.62
N TYR A 84 1.90 -5.20 -21.72
CA TYR A 84 1.55 -3.84 -21.32
C TYR A 84 2.80 -3.03 -20.94
N ARG A 85 3.65 -3.60 -20.09
CA ARG A 85 4.89 -2.93 -19.66
C ARG A 85 5.87 -2.66 -20.79
N ARG A 86 6.03 -3.61 -21.71
CA ARG A 86 6.92 -3.46 -22.87
C ARG A 86 6.42 -2.40 -23.85
N GLU A 87 5.11 -2.25 -23.98
CA GLU A 87 4.48 -1.33 -24.91
C GLU A 87 4.29 0.08 -24.36
N TYR A 88 4.47 0.27 -23.04
CA TYR A 88 4.36 1.56 -22.37
C TYR A 88 5.22 2.66 -23.06
N GLN A 89 4.57 3.77 -23.44
CA GLN A 89 5.19 4.95 -24.05
C GLN A 89 4.95 6.24 -23.24
N GLY A 90 4.50 6.13 -21.99
CA GLY A 90 4.16 7.29 -21.15
C GLY A 90 5.40 7.96 -20.53
N LEU A 91 5.16 8.80 -19.51
CA LEU A 91 6.21 9.49 -18.78
C LEU A 91 7.14 8.50 -18.04
N PRO A 92 8.39 8.88 -17.73
CA PRO A 92 9.32 7.99 -17.04
C PRO A 92 8.77 7.46 -15.70
N VAL A 93 9.13 6.22 -15.36
CA VAL A 93 8.76 5.57 -14.10
C VAL A 93 10.00 4.92 -13.50
N HIS A 94 10.06 4.77 -12.18
CA HIS A 94 11.08 3.94 -11.51
C HIS A 94 10.75 2.45 -11.64
N ASP A 95 11.02 1.92 -12.84
CA ASP A 95 10.68 0.55 -13.20
C ASP A 95 11.47 -0.52 -12.45
N ARG A 96 10.82 -1.64 -12.13
CA ARG A 96 11.44 -2.86 -11.59
C ARG A 96 11.29 -4.02 -12.56
N ASP A 97 12.39 -4.54 -13.12
CA ASP A 97 12.32 -5.65 -14.07
C ASP A 97 11.84 -6.94 -13.41
N VAL A 98 10.57 -7.27 -13.64
CA VAL A 98 9.91 -8.46 -13.08
C VAL A 98 9.89 -9.64 -14.05
N SER A 99 10.51 -9.52 -15.24
CA SER A 99 10.40 -10.49 -16.33
C SER A 99 10.93 -11.89 -15.96
N GLU A 100 11.76 -12.00 -14.93
CA GLU A 100 12.16 -13.24 -14.29
C GLU A 100 11.41 -13.37 -12.94
N ARG A 101 10.44 -14.29 -12.84
CA ARG A 101 9.61 -14.50 -11.63
C ARG A 101 9.70 -15.93 -11.10
N TYR A 102 10.02 -16.07 -9.81
CA TYR A 102 9.85 -17.33 -9.07
C TYR A 102 8.75 -17.15 -8.02
N ILE A 103 7.86 -18.12 -7.92
CA ILE A 103 6.78 -18.16 -6.93
C ILE A 103 7.09 -19.28 -5.94
N ILE A 104 7.46 -18.93 -4.71
CA ILE A 104 7.65 -19.91 -3.64
C ILE A 104 6.35 -20.03 -2.87
N GLU A 105 5.73 -21.20 -2.95
CA GLU A 105 4.49 -21.54 -2.25
C GLU A 105 4.81 -22.42 -1.04
N VAL A 106 4.61 -21.88 0.16
CA VAL A 106 4.86 -22.58 1.42
C VAL A 106 3.55 -23.13 1.96
N LYS A 107 3.54 -24.44 2.22
CA LYS A 107 2.40 -25.17 2.78
C LYS A 107 2.80 -25.92 4.05
N ASP A 108 1.84 -26.15 4.94
CA ASP A 108 2.03 -27.01 6.09
C ASP A 108 1.94 -28.49 5.70
N GLY A 109 2.17 -29.40 6.66
CA GLY A 109 2.03 -30.85 6.45
C GLY A 109 0.62 -31.33 6.06
N GLN A 110 -0.40 -30.48 6.16
CA GLN A 110 -1.78 -30.75 5.73
C GLN A 110 -2.08 -30.17 4.34
N GLY A 111 -1.16 -29.40 3.76
CA GLY A 111 -1.30 -28.76 2.47
C GLY A 111 -1.93 -27.37 2.50
N TYR A 112 -2.16 -26.79 3.70
CA TYR A 112 -2.68 -25.43 3.84
C TYR A 112 -1.57 -24.39 3.70
N PRO A 113 -1.86 -23.19 3.15
CA PRO A 113 -0.85 -22.15 3.00
C PRO A 113 -0.35 -21.59 4.34
N VAL A 114 0.97 -21.43 4.47
CA VAL A 114 1.59 -20.89 5.69
C VAL A 114 1.78 -19.39 5.56
N LEU A 115 1.03 -18.59 6.33
CA LEU A 115 1.21 -17.14 6.43
C LEU A 115 2.47 -16.79 7.23
N GLY A 116 3.22 -15.79 6.73
CA GLY A 116 4.36 -15.19 7.42
C GLY A 116 5.58 -16.08 7.63
N ALA A 117 5.72 -17.17 6.88
CA ALA A 117 6.98 -17.89 6.79
C ALA A 117 8.04 -16.98 6.17
N THR A 118 9.23 -16.94 6.76
CA THR A 118 10.36 -16.19 6.20
C THR A 118 11.01 -17.01 5.10
N VAL A 119 11.10 -16.44 3.90
CA VAL A 119 11.76 -17.02 2.73
C VAL A 119 12.99 -16.18 2.40
N ARG A 120 14.17 -16.78 2.48
CA ARG A 120 15.45 -16.15 2.15
C ARG A 120 16.01 -16.75 0.87
N PHE A 121 16.40 -15.90 -0.06
CA PHE A 121 17.11 -16.28 -1.27
C PHE A 121 18.57 -15.89 -1.11
N LEU A 122 19.47 -16.87 -1.24
CA LEU A 122 20.89 -16.70 -1.12
C LEU A 122 21.57 -16.93 -2.47
N ALA A 123 22.50 -16.04 -2.79
CA ALA A 123 23.44 -16.20 -3.89
C ALA A 123 24.86 -16.22 -3.32
N ASN A 124 25.65 -17.25 -3.66
CA ASN A 124 27.01 -17.42 -3.16
C ASN A 124 27.12 -17.36 -1.61
N GLY A 125 26.10 -17.87 -0.91
CA GLY A 125 26.02 -17.87 0.55
C GLY A 125 25.65 -16.53 1.20
N GLN A 126 25.27 -15.51 0.43
CA GLN A 126 24.77 -14.23 0.93
C GLN A 126 23.28 -14.07 0.60
N THR A 127 22.49 -13.66 1.58
CA THR A 127 21.07 -13.31 1.36
C THR A 127 20.96 -12.10 0.43
N VAL A 128 20.31 -12.29 -0.71
CA VAL A 128 20.04 -11.24 -1.70
C VAL A 128 18.60 -10.73 -1.61
N TYR A 129 17.69 -11.58 -1.12
CA TYR A 129 16.30 -11.24 -0.89
C TYR A 129 15.76 -12.01 0.32
N GLU A 130 14.95 -11.35 1.13
CA GLU A 130 14.25 -11.95 2.26
C GLU A 130 12.86 -11.34 2.29
N ALA A 131 11.84 -12.19 2.32
CA ALA A 131 10.45 -11.79 2.39
C ALA A 131 9.62 -12.73 3.28
N ARG A 132 8.42 -12.29 3.63
CA ARG A 132 7.42 -13.10 4.33
C ARG A 132 6.32 -13.54 3.38
N THR A 133 5.85 -14.78 3.54
CA THR A 133 4.71 -15.26 2.76
C THR A 133 3.44 -14.50 3.10
N TYR A 134 2.61 -14.21 2.09
CA TYR A 134 1.27 -13.66 2.27
C TYR A 134 0.28 -14.73 2.76
N ALA A 135 -0.99 -14.37 2.91
CA ALA A 135 -2.07 -15.27 3.33
C ALA A 135 -2.22 -16.51 2.43
N ASN A 136 -1.91 -16.38 1.14
CA ASN A 136 -1.89 -17.50 0.20
C ASN A 136 -0.63 -18.39 0.30
N GLY A 137 0.23 -18.16 1.29
CA GLY A 137 1.48 -18.90 1.51
C GLY A 137 2.57 -18.59 0.50
N GLN A 138 2.45 -17.53 -0.31
CA GLN A 138 3.38 -17.27 -1.40
C GLN A 138 4.36 -16.13 -1.13
N VAL A 139 5.56 -16.24 -1.70
CA VAL A 139 6.50 -15.13 -1.93
C VAL A 139 6.80 -15.07 -3.42
N LEU A 140 6.77 -13.85 -4.00
CA LEU A 140 7.31 -13.59 -5.33
C LEU A 140 8.78 -13.17 -5.20
N PHE A 141 9.61 -13.72 -6.07
CA PHE A 141 11.02 -13.35 -6.19
C PHE A 141 11.34 -12.96 -7.63
N HIS A 142 11.81 -11.72 -7.79
CA HIS A 142 12.17 -11.11 -9.06
C HIS A 142 13.65 -10.72 -9.05
N PRO A 143 14.59 -11.63 -9.37
CA PRO A 143 16.01 -11.33 -9.25
C PRO A 143 16.47 -10.17 -10.16
N LEU A 144 15.83 -9.95 -11.31
CA LEU A 144 16.15 -8.82 -12.19
C LEU A 144 15.69 -7.46 -11.65
N ALA A 145 14.73 -7.45 -10.73
CA ALA A 145 14.26 -6.23 -10.07
C ALA A 145 15.22 -5.76 -8.97
N LEU A 146 16.13 -6.63 -8.53
CA LEU A 146 17.09 -6.34 -7.49
C LEU A 146 18.27 -5.54 -8.03
N ASN A 147 18.65 -4.50 -7.30
CA ASN A 147 19.85 -3.71 -7.58
C ASN A 147 21.12 -4.40 -7.06
N VAL A 148 21.26 -5.71 -7.31
CA VAL A 148 22.39 -6.54 -6.86
C VAL A 148 22.98 -7.33 -8.03
N PRO A 149 24.31 -7.48 -8.11
CA PRO A 149 24.96 -8.14 -9.25
C PRO A 149 24.73 -9.66 -9.20
N LEU A 150 23.83 -10.16 -10.07
CA LEU A 150 23.43 -11.57 -10.12
C LEU A 150 23.83 -12.27 -11.43
N GLU A 151 24.53 -11.60 -12.35
CA GLU A 151 24.74 -12.08 -13.74
C GLU A 151 25.44 -13.44 -13.83
N GLN A 152 26.25 -13.80 -12.83
CA GLN A 152 26.98 -15.07 -12.75
C GLN A 152 26.30 -16.11 -11.85
N VAL A 153 25.13 -15.79 -11.30
CA VAL A 153 24.42 -16.68 -10.38
C VAL A 153 23.60 -17.66 -11.19
N GLU A 154 24.01 -18.94 -11.19
CA GLU A 154 23.29 -20.02 -11.88
C GLU A 154 22.27 -20.73 -10.98
N ARG A 155 22.39 -20.58 -9.65
CA ARG A 155 21.48 -21.18 -8.68
C ARG A 155 21.27 -20.25 -7.49
N PHE A 156 20.05 -20.25 -6.96
CA PHE A 156 19.74 -19.69 -5.66
C PHE A 156 19.58 -20.82 -4.65
N GLN A 157 20.16 -20.65 -3.47
CA GLN A 157 19.74 -21.41 -2.29
C GLN A 157 18.54 -20.68 -1.70
N VAL A 158 17.49 -21.40 -1.33
CA VAL A 158 16.32 -20.81 -0.67
C VAL A 158 16.14 -21.51 0.65
N GLU A 159 16.09 -20.71 1.71
CA GLU A 159 15.83 -21.15 3.07
C GLU A 159 14.43 -20.67 3.44
N VAL A 160 13.60 -21.58 3.92
CA VAL A 160 12.23 -21.27 4.36
C VAL A 160 12.12 -21.62 5.83
N GLU A 161 11.66 -20.69 6.66
CA GLU A 161 11.58 -20.84 8.11
C GLU A 161 10.23 -20.34 8.65
N LYS A 162 9.64 -21.10 9.58
CA LYS A 162 8.47 -20.69 10.38
C LYS A 162 8.44 -21.45 11.70
N ASP A 163 8.30 -20.76 12.82
CA ASP A 163 8.14 -21.35 14.16
C ASP A 163 9.17 -22.44 14.53
N GLY A 164 10.41 -22.28 14.06
CA GLY A 164 11.50 -23.24 14.28
C GLY A 164 11.51 -24.45 13.33
N ALA A 165 10.50 -24.60 12.47
CA ALA A 165 10.57 -25.48 11.30
C ALA A 165 11.36 -24.78 10.19
N GLN A 166 12.20 -25.54 9.49
CA GLN A 166 13.02 -25.04 8.39
C GLN A 166 13.11 -26.07 7.26
N GLU A 167 13.10 -25.58 6.02
CA GLU A 167 13.38 -26.35 4.82
C GLU A 167 14.28 -25.56 3.87
N ASP A 168 15.19 -26.27 3.19
CA ASP A 168 16.11 -25.68 2.23
C ASP A 168 15.89 -26.29 0.83
N LEU A 169 15.88 -25.45 -0.20
CA LEU A 169 15.84 -25.89 -1.60
C LEU A 169 16.88 -25.17 -2.45
N SER A 170 17.20 -25.74 -3.61
CA SER A 170 18.09 -25.13 -4.59
C SER A 170 17.34 -24.90 -5.89
N LEU A 171 17.16 -23.64 -6.24
CA LEU A 171 16.54 -23.20 -7.48
C LEU A 171 17.62 -23.06 -8.55
N THR A 172 17.38 -23.62 -9.73
CA THR A 172 18.21 -23.31 -10.90
C THR A 172 17.70 -22.02 -11.52
N ARG A 173 18.61 -21.07 -11.73
CA ARG A 173 18.25 -19.79 -12.31
C ARG A 173 17.90 -19.95 -13.79
N PHE A 174 16.87 -19.24 -14.20
CA PHE A 174 16.47 -19.05 -15.58
C PHE A 174 17.62 -18.48 -16.42
N ASN A 175 17.76 -19.00 -17.65
CA ASN A 175 18.72 -18.50 -18.63
C ASN A 175 18.03 -17.59 -19.65
N SER A 176 18.26 -16.29 -19.53
CA SER A 176 17.69 -15.24 -20.40
C SER A 176 18.14 -15.30 -21.87
N GLN A 177 19.10 -16.17 -22.22
CA GLN A 177 19.43 -16.44 -23.62
C GLN A 177 18.37 -17.26 -24.36
N VAL A 178 17.43 -17.88 -23.63
CA VAL A 178 16.43 -18.82 -24.19
C VAL A 178 15.05 -18.18 -24.31
N SER A 179 14.67 -17.33 -23.36
CA SER A 179 13.40 -16.59 -23.38
C SER A 179 13.59 -15.20 -22.75
N THR A 180 12.71 -14.26 -23.11
CA THR A 180 12.71 -12.89 -22.58
C THR A 180 11.84 -12.74 -21.33
N SER A 181 11.03 -13.76 -21.00
CA SER A 181 10.23 -13.82 -19.77
C SER A 181 10.23 -15.24 -19.20
N PHE A 182 10.04 -15.33 -17.89
CA PHE A 182 10.02 -16.58 -17.15
C PHE A 182 9.15 -16.46 -15.89
N SER A 183 8.32 -17.47 -15.64
CA SER A 183 7.55 -17.60 -14.40
C SER A 183 7.49 -19.07 -13.99
N GLU A 184 7.99 -19.41 -12.81
CA GLU A 184 7.97 -20.79 -12.29
C GLU A 184 7.51 -20.84 -10.83
N ARG A 185 6.75 -21.88 -10.49
CA ARG A 185 6.24 -22.12 -9.13
C ARG A 185 6.96 -23.30 -8.49
N TRP A 186 7.36 -23.11 -7.24
CA TRP A 186 7.99 -24.12 -6.39
C TRP A 186 7.22 -24.25 -5.08
N THR A 187 6.77 -25.47 -4.77
CA THR A 187 6.06 -25.73 -3.51
C THR A 187 7.01 -26.31 -2.48
N VAL A 188 6.98 -25.76 -1.26
CA VAL A 188 7.76 -26.20 -0.10
C VAL A 188 6.77 -26.60 0.99
N THR A 189 6.97 -27.77 1.59
CA THR A 189 6.17 -28.23 2.73
C THR A 189 6.96 -28.05 4.00
N LEU A 190 6.50 -27.19 4.91
CA LEU A 190 7.06 -27.03 6.25
C LEU A 190 6.27 -27.87 7.25
N ASP A 191 6.98 -28.54 8.16
CA ASP A 191 6.38 -29.12 9.37
C ASP A 191 6.19 -28.03 10.45
N SER A 192 5.54 -26.94 10.09
CA SER A 192 5.18 -25.85 11.01
C SER A 192 4.00 -26.25 11.89
N GLN A 193 3.87 -25.60 13.05
CA GLN A 193 2.68 -25.77 13.89
C GLN A 193 1.41 -25.40 13.12
N ALA A 194 0.29 -26.01 13.52
CA ALA A 194 -1.01 -25.71 12.94
C ALA A 194 -1.33 -24.21 13.11
N GLN A 195 -1.91 -23.64 12.05
CA GLN A 195 -2.32 -22.24 11.99
C GLN A 195 -3.18 -21.85 13.19
N SER A 196 -3.00 -20.64 13.74
CA SER A 196 -3.80 -20.15 14.86
C SER A 196 -5.29 -20.15 14.50
N ASP A 197 -6.15 -20.53 15.45
CA ASP A 197 -7.61 -20.39 15.34
C ASP A 197 -8.05 -18.91 15.20
N THR A 198 -7.16 -17.96 15.52
CA THR A 198 -7.43 -16.52 15.40
C THR A 198 -6.96 -15.99 14.05
N LEU A 199 -7.88 -15.41 13.27
CA LEU A 199 -7.56 -14.66 12.06
C LEU A 199 -7.25 -13.22 12.43
N ASN A 200 -6.02 -12.78 12.24
CA ASN A 200 -5.63 -11.39 12.43
C ASN A 200 -5.61 -10.66 11.09
N LEU A 201 -6.21 -9.48 11.03
CA LEU A 201 -6.27 -8.64 9.83
C LEU A 201 -5.93 -7.18 10.13
N ASP A 202 -4.90 -6.64 9.51
CA ASP A 202 -4.60 -5.21 9.50
C ASP A 202 -4.96 -4.62 8.13
N VAL A 203 -5.89 -3.66 8.11
CA VAL A 203 -6.29 -2.93 6.90
C VAL A 203 -5.91 -1.47 7.06
N LEU A 204 -5.05 -0.96 6.18
CA LEU A 204 -4.68 0.43 6.14
C LEU A 204 -5.24 1.11 4.89
N PHE A 205 -5.88 2.26 5.09
CA PHE A 205 -6.28 3.13 3.99
C PHE A 205 -5.21 4.20 3.79
N LEU A 206 -4.60 4.23 2.60
CA LEU A 206 -3.67 5.27 2.18
C LEU A 206 -4.39 6.16 1.18
N ILE A 207 -4.70 7.39 1.55
CA ILE A 207 -5.62 8.25 0.81
C ILE A 207 -4.91 9.52 0.35
N ASP A 208 -5.02 9.82 -0.94
CA ASP A 208 -4.73 11.13 -1.49
C ASP A 208 -5.77 12.14 -1.01
N ALA A 209 -5.32 13.18 -0.31
CA ALA A 209 -6.15 14.22 0.29
C ALA A 209 -5.96 15.59 -0.39
N THR A 210 -5.51 15.60 -1.65
CA THR A 210 -5.38 16.80 -2.49
C THR A 210 -6.75 17.25 -3.02
N GLY A 211 -6.81 18.46 -3.58
CA GLY A 211 -8.06 19.11 -3.95
C GLY A 211 -8.93 18.35 -4.96
N SER A 212 -8.35 17.58 -5.86
CA SER A 212 -9.09 16.83 -6.90
C SER A 212 -9.88 15.64 -6.33
N MET A 213 -9.42 15.08 -5.21
CA MET A 213 -10.02 13.92 -4.54
C MET A 213 -11.26 14.25 -3.69
N ALA A 214 -11.82 15.46 -3.78
CA ALA A 214 -12.88 15.92 -2.89
C ALA A 214 -14.16 15.07 -2.96
N ASP A 215 -14.61 14.74 -4.17
CA ASP A 215 -15.84 13.95 -4.36
C ASP A 215 -15.60 12.49 -3.92
N GLU A 216 -14.45 11.93 -4.28
CA GLU A 216 -14.02 10.59 -3.87
C GLU A 216 -13.92 10.44 -2.35
N ILE A 217 -13.27 11.38 -1.65
CA ILE A 217 -13.14 11.34 -0.17
C ILE A 217 -14.50 11.38 0.51
N ASN A 218 -15.39 12.29 0.06
CA ASN A 218 -16.75 12.36 0.60
C ASN A 218 -17.49 11.03 0.43
N GLN A 219 -17.29 10.38 -0.71
CA GLN A 219 -17.91 9.10 -0.98
C GLN A 219 -17.31 7.96 -0.15
N ILE A 220 -15.98 7.89 -0.03
CA ILE A 220 -15.27 6.90 0.81
C ILE A 220 -15.71 7.05 2.27
N GLN A 221 -15.80 8.28 2.78
CA GLN A 221 -16.31 8.55 4.13
C GLN A 221 -17.71 8.00 4.36
N SER A 222 -18.56 8.02 3.33
CA SER A 222 -19.93 7.51 3.43
C SER A 222 -20.05 5.98 3.38
N THR A 223 -19.09 5.28 2.75
CA THR A 223 -19.16 3.83 2.53
C THR A 223 -18.24 3.02 3.44
N ILE A 224 -17.13 3.59 3.92
CA ILE A 224 -16.12 2.79 4.63
C ILE A 224 -16.63 2.19 5.93
N PHE A 225 -17.59 2.84 6.59
CA PHE A 225 -18.19 2.32 7.81
C PHE A 225 -18.90 1.00 7.54
N ASP A 226 -19.63 0.93 6.42
CA ASP A 226 -20.34 -0.28 6.01
C ASP A 226 -19.35 -1.37 5.55
N VAL A 227 -18.27 -1.00 4.86
CA VAL A 227 -17.19 -1.94 4.50
C VAL A 227 -16.52 -2.53 5.73
N ALA A 228 -16.14 -1.69 6.71
CA ALA A 228 -15.53 -2.14 7.96
C ALA A 228 -16.48 -3.06 8.74
N ALA A 229 -17.75 -2.68 8.87
CA ALA A 229 -18.76 -3.50 9.53
C ALA A 229 -18.97 -4.86 8.83
N GLN A 230 -18.92 -4.90 7.50
CA GLN A 230 -19.02 -6.14 6.72
C GLN A 230 -17.78 -7.04 6.91
N ILE A 231 -16.57 -6.47 6.91
CA ILE A 231 -15.33 -7.20 7.17
C ILE A 231 -15.37 -7.86 8.56
N ASP A 232 -15.76 -7.13 9.60
CA ASP A 232 -15.87 -7.66 10.96
C ASP A 232 -16.96 -8.74 11.11
N ALA A 233 -17.95 -8.72 10.22
CA ALA A 233 -19.01 -9.72 10.15
C ALA A 233 -18.66 -10.97 9.35
N LEU A 234 -17.51 -11.00 8.65
CA LEU A 234 -17.08 -12.14 7.85
C LEU A 234 -16.98 -13.43 8.70
N PRO A 235 -17.25 -14.61 8.11
CA PRO A 235 -17.09 -15.86 8.82
C PRO A 235 -15.64 -16.04 9.33
N GLY A 236 -15.49 -16.57 10.54
CA GLY A 236 -14.20 -16.61 11.22
C GLY A 236 -13.90 -15.38 12.09
N ARG A 237 -14.69 -14.29 11.96
CA ARG A 237 -14.62 -13.08 12.81
C ARG A 237 -13.19 -12.60 13.02
N PRO A 238 -12.55 -12.09 11.94
CA PRO A 238 -11.17 -11.62 12.03
C PRO A 238 -11.04 -10.57 13.15
N GLN A 239 -9.90 -10.60 13.85
CA GLN A 239 -9.48 -9.52 14.72
C GLN A 239 -8.93 -8.40 13.85
N THR A 240 -9.82 -7.58 13.32
CA THR A 240 -9.47 -6.49 12.41
C THR A 240 -8.94 -5.29 13.17
N ARG A 241 -7.93 -4.62 12.61
CA ARG A 241 -7.54 -3.26 12.97
C ARG A 241 -7.51 -2.40 11.71
N TYR A 242 -7.94 -1.16 11.85
CA TYR A 242 -8.00 -0.20 10.76
C TYR A 242 -7.02 0.94 11.01
N GLY A 243 -6.15 1.20 10.04
CA GLY A 243 -5.20 2.31 10.04
C GLY A 243 -5.52 3.28 8.91
N LEU A 244 -5.03 4.52 9.03
CA LEU A 244 -5.24 5.55 8.02
C LEU A 244 -3.97 6.37 7.84
N VAL A 245 -3.55 6.58 6.60
CA VAL A 245 -2.58 7.58 6.23
C VAL A 245 -3.20 8.45 5.14
N ALA A 246 -3.22 9.76 5.36
CA ALA A 246 -3.60 10.72 4.34
C ALA A 246 -2.35 11.47 3.89
N TYR A 247 -2.19 11.71 2.60
CA TYR A 247 -1.09 12.52 2.07
C TYR A 247 -1.62 13.64 1.17
N ARG A 248 -0.84 14.69 1.02
CA ARG A 248 -1.07 15.78 0.06
C ARG A 248 0.24 16.05 -0.67
N ASP A 249 0.63 17.32 -0.83
CA ASP A 249 1.89 17.66 -1.45
C ASP A 249 2.78 18.62 -0.64
N ARG A 250 4.01 18.78 -1.11
CA ARG A 250 5.00 19.66 -0.48
C ARG A 250 4.55 21.11 -0.56
N GLY A 251 4.40 21.73 0.61
CA GLY A 251 3.96 23.13 0.73
C GLY A 251 2.50 23.26 1.19
N ASP A 252 1.76 22.15 1.25
CA ASP A 252 0.45 22.09 1.86
C ASP A 252 0.51 22.10 3.39
N ALA A 253 -0.67 22.10 4.01
CA ALA A 253 -0.83 22.03 5.47
C ALA A 253 -0.09 20.84 6.10
N PHE A 254 0.00 19.73 5.38
CA PHE A 254 0.82 18.57 5.70
C PHE A 254 1.18 17.84 4.41
N VAL A 255 2.32 17.14 4.39
CA VAL A 255 2.68 16.24 3.28
C VAL A 255 2.09 14.85 3.51
N SER A 256 2.20 14.33 4.73
CA SER A 256 1.60 13.06 5.14
C SER A 256 1.22 13.09 6.61
N GLN A 257 0.07 12.51 6.93
CA GLN A 257 -0.51 12.42 8.26
C GLN A 257 -0.99 10.98 8.51
N ALA A 258 -0.40 10.35 9.53
CA ALA A 258 -0.71 8.98 9.92
C ALA A 258 -1.57 8.93 11.19
N TYR A 259 -2.55 8.02 11.17
CA TYR A 259 -3.38 7.63 12.29
C TYR A 259 -3.15 6.15 12.56
N GLU A 260 -2.89 5.82 13.83
CA GLU A 260 -2.53 4.46 14.25
C GLU A 260 -3.66 3.46 14.04
N PHE A 261 -3.31 2.18 13.93
CA PHE A 261 -4.26 1.07 13.89
C PHE A 261 -5.16 1.04 15.13
N THR A 262 -6.47 1.01 14.92
CA THR A 262 -7.48 0.80 15.98
C THR A 262 -8.42 -0.35 15.64
N PRO A 263 -8.82 -1.19 16.61
CA PRO A 263 -9.90 -2.16 16.43
C PRO A 263 -11.30 -1.53 16.58
N ASP A 264 -11.43 -0.24 16.97
CA ASP A 264 -12.74 0.43 17.05
C ASP A 264 -13.07 1.12 15.73
N VAL A 265 -14.00 0.53 14.97
CA VAL A 265 -14.51 1.08 13.70
C VAL A 265 -15.02 2.52 13.86
N ARG A 266 -15.54 2.90 15.04
CA ARG A 266 -16.00 4.28 15.28
C ARG A 266 -14.84 5.24 15.44
N GLU A 267 -13.76 4.83 16.11
CA GLU A 267 -12.54 5.65 16.20
C GLU A 267 -11.91 5.82 14.82
N PHE A 268 -11.81 4.74 14.05
CA PHE A 268 -11.36 4.81 12.65
C PHE A 268 -12.23 5.75 11.81
N SER A 269 -13.56 5.64 11.91
CA SER A 269 -14.50 6.52 11.20
C SER A 269 -14.35 7.98 11.60
N LEU A 270 -14.09 8.27 12.88
CA LEU A 270 -13.80 9.63 13.35
C LEU A 270 -12.49 10.16 12.74
N ASN A 271 -11.42 9.36 12.73
CA ASN A 271 -10.16 9.73 12.09
C ASN A 271 -10.36 10.03 10.60
N LEU A 272 -11.07 9.15 9.88
CA LEU A 272 -11.35 9.36 8.45
C LEU A 272 -12.20 10.62 8.22
N SER A 273 -13.17 10.93 9.10
CA SER A 273 -14.01 12.13 8.98
C SER A 273 -13.23 13.45 9.08
N THR A 274 -11.99 13.42 9.59
CA THR A 274 -11.11 14.59 9.63
C THR A 274 -10.28 14.77 8.37
N VAL A 275 -10.27 13.78 7.47
CA VAL A 275 -9.62 13.90 6.16
C VAL A 275 -10.54 14.69 5.24
N TYR A 276 -10.01 15.75 4.62
CA TYR A 276 -10.71 16.51 3.60
C TYR A 276 -9.73 16.87 2.48
N ALA A 277 -10.22 16.88 1.25
CA ALA A 277 -9.49 17.32 0.09
C ALA A 277 -9.17 18.82 0.19
N ASP A 278 -7.90 19.16 0.09
CA ASP A 278 -7.41 20.54 0.02
C ASP A 278 -5.92 20.52 -0.35
N GLY A 279 -5.37 21.66 -0.74
CA GLY A 279 -4.00 21.73 -1.23
C GLY A 279 -3.82 21.10 -2.61
N GLY A 280 -2.58 20.68 -2.88
CA GLY A 280 -2.07 20.35 -4.21
C GLY A 280 -1.77 21.61 -5.04
N GLY A 281 -1.64 21.44 -6.35
CA GLY A 281 -1.53 22.57 -7.29
C GLY A 281 -1.12 22.14 -8.68
N ASP A 282 -0.03 21.37 -8.76
CA ASP A 282 0.38 20.61 -9.92
C ASP A 282 0.14 19.11 -9.70
N THR A 283 0.00 18.37 -10.80
CA THR A 283 0.15 16.92 -10.84
C THR A 283 1.57 16.68 -11.34
N PRO A 284 2.40 15.78 -10.75
CA PRO A 284 2.12 14.70 -9.76
C PRO A 284 1.84 15.14 -8.31
N GLU A 285 1.71 14.17 -7.36
CA GLU A 285 1.45 14.42 -5.91
C GLU A 285 2.47 13.66 -5.00
N SER A 286 2.52 13.90 -3.68
CA SER A 286 3.51 13.26 -2.77
C SER A 286 3.15 11.83 -2.29
N LEU A 287 2.72 10.95 -3.21
CA LEU A 287 2.41 9.55 -2.89
C LEU A 287 3.61 8.79 -2.28
N ASN A 288 4.85 9.12 -2.65
CA ASN A 288 6.06 8.50 -2.08
C ASN A 288 6.13 8.65 -0.55
N GLU A 289 5.84 9.85 -0.04
CA GLU A 289 5.85 10.19 1.38
C GLU A 289 4.70 9.48 2.11
N GLY A 290 3.50 9.48 1.51
CA GLY A 290 2.35 8.75 2.03
C GLY A 290 2.62 7.24 2.15
N LEU A 291 3.19 6.63 1.12
CA LEU A 291 3.53 5.21 1.13
C LEU A 291 4.65 4.88 2.13
N HIS A 292 5.67 5.73 2.24
CA HIS A 292 6.72 5.59 3.25
C HIS A 292 6.14 5.57 4.66
N ASP A 293 5.21 6.49 4.96
CA ASP A 293 4.56 6.62 6.25
C ASP A 293 3.58 5.48 6.55
N ALA A 294 2.80 5.04 5.55
CA ALA A 294 1.93 3.87 5.65
C ALA A 294 2.69 2.60 6.07
N LEU A 295 3.96 2.51 5.69
CA LEU A 295 4.82 1.40 6.06
C LEU A 295 5.50 1.58 7.43
N ARG A 296 5.81 2.81 7.86
CA ARG A 296 6.73 3.04 9.00
C ARG A 296 6.17 3.80 10.19
N LYS A 297 5.15 4.65 10.00
CA LYS A 297 4.59 5.48 11.08
C LYS A 297 3.43 4.82 11.82
N VAL A 298 3.01 3.63 11.39
CA VAL A 298 1.97 2.81 12.03
C VAL A 298 2.52 1.44 12.46
N GLU A 299 1.91 0.84 13.48
CA GLU A 299 2.36 -0.41 14.10
C GLU A 299 1.63 -1.64 13.53
N TRP A 300 2.17 -2.16 12.43
CA TRP A 300 1.76 -3.44 11.84
C TRP A 300 2.03 -4.64 12.76
N ARG A 301 1.08 -5.58 12.88
CA ARG A 301 1.23 -6.79 13.72
C ARG A 301 2.28 -7.78 13.20
N GLY A 302 2.56 -7.80 11.90
CA GLY A 302 3.60 -8.65 11.30
C GLY A 302 3.14 -10.06 10.92
N GLY A 303 4.05 -11.03 11.02
CA GLY A 303 3.98 -12.32 10.32
C GLY A 303 2.81 -13.25 10.67
N GLU A 304 2.07 -12.99 11.74
CA GLU A 304 0.85 -13.75 12.07
C GLU A 304 -0.44 -13.01 11.68
N THR A 305 -0.35 -12.08 10.73
CA THR A 305 -1.45 -11.18 10.36
C THR A 305 -1.52 -10.99 8.85
N VAL A 306 -2.74 -11.02 8.32
CA VAL A 306 -3.00 -10.59 6.94
C VAL A 306 -2.90 -9.06 6.91
N GLN A 307 -2.03 -8.51 6.08
CA GLN A 307 -1.70 -7.09 6.07
C GLN A 307 -2.01 -6.48 4.69
N LEU A 308 -2.97 -5.57 4.64
CA LEU A 308 -3.48 -5.00 3.38
C LEU A 308 -3.43 -3.47 3.43
N ILE A 309 -3.00 -2.85 2.33
CA ILE A 309 -3.12 -1.42 2.08
C ILE A 309 -4.12 -1.23 0.93
N PHE A 310 -5.15 -0.41 1.15
CA PHE A 310 -5.97 0.14 0.09
C PHE A 310 -5.47 1.56 -0.21
N LEU A 311 -4.76 1.72 -1.33
CA LEU A 311 -4.25 3.01 -1.78
C LEU A 311 -5.28 3.66 -2.69
N ILE A 312 -5.77 4.86 -2.37
CA ILE A 312 -6.84 5.54 -3.10
C ILE A 312 -6.34 6.91 -3.54
N ALA A 313 -6.19 7.10 -4.85
CA ALA A 313 -5.55 8.28 -5.43
C ALA A 313 -5.89 8.45 -6.92
N ASP A 314 -5.75 9.67 -7.44
CA ASP A 314 -6.00 10.07 -8.83
C ASP A 314 -4.75 10.61 -9.55
N ALA A 315 -3.58 10.63 -8.89
CA ALA A 315 -2.33 11.14 -9.46
C ALA A 315 -1.13 10.19 -9.28
N PRO A 316 -0.12 10.22 -10.18
CA PRO A 316 1.16 9.58 -9.95
C PRO A 316 1.96 10.26 -8.82
N PRO A 317 2.98 9.58 -8.23
CA PRO A 317 3.95 10.23 -7.37
C PRO A 317 4.87 11.18 -8.14
N HIS A 318 5.33 12.25 -7.48
CA HIS A 318 6.52 12.97 -7.94
C HIS A 318 7.73 12.04 -8.04
N LEU A 319 8.53 12.19 -9.11
CA LEU A 319 9.80 11.45 -9.29
C LEU A 319 11.02 12.38 -9.35
N ASP A 320 10.79 13.69 -9.28
CA ASP A 320 11.77 14.74 -9.45
C ASP A 320 12.08 15.51 -8.15
N TYR A 321 11.32 15.24 -7.09
CA TYR A 321 11.52 15.86 -5.79
C TYR A 321 12.88 15.50 -5.18
N PRO A 322 13.70 16.50 -4.79
CA PRO A 322 14.97 16.23 -4.16
C PRO A 322 14.73 15.65 -2.76
N GLN A 323 15.58 14.68 -2.38
CA GLN A 323 15.55 14.03 -1.07
C GLN A 323 14.19 13.40 -0.75
N ASP A 324 13.49 12.89 -1.75
CA ASP A 324 12.23 12.17 -1.58
C ASP A 324 12.44 10.67 -1.31
N TYR A 325 11.38 10.02 -0.86
CA TYR A 325 11.26 8.58 -0.90
C TYR A 325 10.94 8.10 -2.32
N ASP A 326 10.97 6.79 -2.54
CA ASP A 326 10.75 6.20 -3.86
C ASP A 326 9.72 5.08 -3.74
N TYR A 327 8.58 5.23 -4.42
CA TYR A 327 7.54 4.20 -4.42
C TYR A 327 8.08 2.82 -4.79
N ALA A 328 9.06 2.72 -5.68
CA ALA A 328 9.59 1.44 -6.13
C ALA A 328 10.41 0.74 -5.03
N VAL A 329 11.04 1.51 -4.14
CA VAL A 329 11.72 0.99 -2.95
C VAL A 329 10.69 0.61 -1.88
N GLU A 330 9.67 1.43 -1.68
CA GLU A 330 8.64 1.16 -0.68
C GLU A 330 7.73 -0.02 -1.04
N MET A 331 7.45 -0.20 -2.32
CA MET A 331 6.82 -1.40 -2.87
C MET A 331 7.61 -2.67 -2.53
N GLU A 332 8.93 -2.65 -2.72
CA GLU A 332 9.79 -3.79 -2.35
C GLU A 332 9.76 -4.02 -0.83
N ASN A 333 9.80 -2.96 -0.02
CA ASN A 333 9.71 -3.07 1.44
C ASN A 333 8.37 -3.64 1.91
N ALA A 334 7.27 -3.25 1.27
CA ALA A 334 5.94 -3.82 1.51
C ALA A 334 5.92 -5.31 1.19
N ALA A 335 6.44 -5.70 0.02
CA ALA A 335 6.50 -7.09 -0.40
C ALA A 335 7.36 -7.96 0.53
N ARG A 336 8.52 -7.46 0.97
CA ARG A 336 9.38 -8.14 1.94
C ARG A 336 8.69 -8.38 3.28
N ARG A 337 7.75 -7.52 3.66
CA ARG A 337 7.02 -7.61 4.93
C ARG A 337 5.71 -8.41 4.84
N GLY A 338 5.32 -8.86 3.66
CA GLY A 338 4.03 -9.54 3.45
C GLY A 338 2.84 -8.57 3.46
N ILE A 339 3.05 -7.30 3.09
CA ILE A 339 1.99 -6.29 2.99
C ILE A 339 1.54 -6.20 1.53
N LYS A 340 0.27 -6.52 1.26
CA LYS A 340 -0.32 -6.37 -0.07
C LYS A 340 -0.82 -4.95 -0.27
N ILE A 341 -0.61 -4.39 -1.46
CA ILE A 341 -1.14 -3.08 -1.84
C ILE A 341 -2.19 -3.30 -2.93
N PHE A 342 -3.39 -2.77 -2.70
CA PHE A 342 -4.49 -2.70 -3.66
C PHE A 342 -4.72 -1.24 -4.01
N PRO A 343 -4.09 -0.74 -5.09
CA PRO A 343 -4.35 0.60 -5.59
C PRO A 343 -5.74 0.69 -6.22
N ILE A 344 -6.45 1.76 -5.90
CA ILE A 344 -7.78 2.13 -6.36
C ILE A 344 -7.61 3.46 -7.08
N ALA A 345 -7.45 3.38 -8.39
CA ALA A 345 -7.37 4.52 -9.28
C ALA A 345 -8.70 5.28 -9.29
N SER A 346 -8.64 6.52 -8.82
CA SER A 346 -9.76 7.45 -8.83
C SER A 346 -9.86 8.16 -10.19
N SER A 347 -10.89 9.01 -10.38
CA SER A 347 -11.06 9.67 -11.67
C SER A 347 -9.88 10.57 -12.01
N GLY A 348 -9.30 10.40 -13.21
CA GLY A 348 -8.24 11.29 -13.70
C GLY A 348 -6.82 10.73 -13.66
N LEU A 349 -6.61 9.52 -13.11
CA LEU A 349 -5.30 8.88 -13.11
C LEU A 349 -4.78 8.68 -14.54
N ASP A 350 -3.59 9.23 -14.81
CA ASP A 350 -2.95 9.18 -16.12
C ASP A 350 -2.18 7.87 -16.37
N ASP A 351 -1.57 7.73 -17.55
CA ASP A 351 -0.84 6.52 -17.93
C ASP A 351 0.37 6.25 -17.01
N GLN A 352 1.00 7.30 -16.48
CA GLN A 352 2.11 7.16 -15.52
C GLN A 352 1.61 6.61 -14.19
N GLY A 353 0.52 7.18 -13.68
CA GLY A 353 -0.16 6.70 -12.49
C GLY A 353 -0.64 5.26 -12.64
N GLU A 354 -1.28 4.91 -13.76
CA GLU A 354 -1.72 3.54 -14.04
C GLU A 354 -0.54 2.56 -14.00
N TYR A 355 0.57 2.88 -14.66
CA TYR A 355 1.75 2.01 -14.67
C TYR A 355 2.29 1.79 -13.26
N ILE A 356 2.42 2.85 -12.48
CA ILE A 356 2.93 2.82 -11.12
C ILE A 356 1.99 2.01 -10.21
N PHE A 357 0.69 2.19 -10.33
CA PHE A 357 -0.30 1.49 -9.51
C PHE A 357 -0.34 0.01 -9.86
N ARG A 358 -0.34 -0.34 -11.15
CA ARG A 358 -0.25 -1.74 -11.59
C ARG A 358 1.05 -2.39 -11.14
N GLN A 359 2.16 -1.66 -11.12
CA GLN A 359 3.42 -2.14 -10.54
C GLN A 359 3.31 -2.42 -9.04
N LEU A 360 2.75 -1.49 -8.26
CA LEU A 360 2.51 -1.65 -6.82
C LEU A 360 1.65 -2.89 -6.53
N ALA A 361 0.55 -3.05 -7.27
CA ALA A 361 -0.35 -4.19 -7.15
C ALA A 361 0.39 -5.50 -7.49
N GLN A 362 1.01 -5.58 -8.67
CA GLN A 362 1.65 -6.80 -9.13
C GLN A 362 2.76 -7.25 -8.18
N TYR A 363 3.68 -6.35 -7.83
CA TYR A 363 4.85 -6.71 -7.03
C TYR A 363 4.48 -7.16 -5.60
N THR A 364 3.36 -6.67 -5.08
CA THR A 364 2.86 -7.01 -3.74
C THR A 364 1.75 -8.06 -3.73
N GLN A 365 1.48 -8.73 -4.87
CA GLN A 365 0.37 -9.70 -5.03
C GLN A 365 -1.04 -9.13 -4.77
N GLY A 366 -1.20 -7.82 -4.88
CA GLY A 366 -2.51 -7.17 -4.91
C GLY A 366 -3.12 -7.15 -6.31
N ARG A 367 -4.23 -6.40 -6.44
CA ARG A 367 -4.93 -6.15 -7.71
C ARG A 367 -5.01 -4.65 -7.96
N PHE A 368 -4.97 -4.29 -9.24
CA PHE A 368 -5.24 -2.92 -9.67
C PHE A 368 -6.74 -2.73 -9.80
N ILE A 369 -7.28 -1.75 -9.08
CA ILE A 369 -8.69 -1.41 -9.04
C ILE A 369 -8.84 -0.01 -9.63
N PHE A 370 -9.91 0.26 -10.37
CA PHE A 370 -10.17 1.59 -10.92
C PHE A 370 -11.65 1.92 -10.88
N LEU A 371 -11.99 3.17 -10.55
CA LEU A 371 -13.38 3.62 -10.49
C LEU A 371 -13.95 3.74 -11.91
N THR A 372 -15.14 3.17 -12.12
CA THR A 372 -15.88 3.26 -13.38
C THR A 372 -17.06 4.22 -13.20
N TYR A 373 -16.91 5.43 -13.72
CA TYR A 373 -17.96 6.44 -13.68
C TYR A 373 -18.88 6.36 -14.90
N ALA A 374 -20.15 6.73 -14.70
CA ALA A 374 -21.04 7.08 -15.80
C ALA A 374 -20.74 8.52 -16.26
N GLY A 375 -19.86 8.69 -17.26
CA GLY A 375 -19.53 10.02 -17.81
C GLY A 375 -20.43 10.44 -18.99
N PRO A 376 -20.79 11.73 -19.15
CA PRO A 376 -21.67 12.23 -20.21
C PRO A 376 -21.07 12.14 -21.63
N THR A 377 -19.78 11.83 -21.76
CA THR A 377 -19.05 11.64 -23.02
C THR A 377 -18.85 10.17 -23.40
N ASN A 378 -19.13 9.24 -22.48
CA ASN A 378 -18.91 7.80 -22.69
C ASN A 378 -20.27 7.12 -22.73
N GLY A 379 -20.82 6.93 -23.93
CA GLY A 379 -22.17 6.39 -24.17
C GLY A 379 -22.39 4.91 -23.81
N GLY A 380 -21.61 4.34 -22.88
CA GLY A 380 -21.75 2.96 -22.37
C GLY A 380 -22.51 2.92 -21.03
N ALA A 381 -22.99 1.74 -20.64
CA ALA A 381 -23.56 1.58 -19.31
C ALA A 381 -22.45 1.68 -18.23
N PRO A 382 -22.79 1.98 -16.97
CA PRO A 382 -21.81 2.03 -15.88
C PRO A 382 -21.01 0.72 -15.81
N GLY A 383 -19.68 0.80 -16.03
CA GLY A 383 -18.79 -0.36 -16.08
C GLY A 383 -18.37 -0.81 -17.49
N ASP A 384 -18.86 -0.18 -18.56
CA ASP A 384 -18.55 -0.61 -19.94
C ASP A 384 -17.38 0.15 -20.60
N VAL A 385 -16.88 1.23 -19.99
CA VAL A 385 -15.84 2.10 -20.57
C VAL A 385 -14.87 2.56 -19.49
N THR A 386 -13.57 2.38 -19.74
CA THR A 386 -12.46 2.87 -18.92
C THR A 386 -11.42 3.55 -19.80
N THR A 387 -10.71 4.54 -19.27
CA THR A 387 -9.55 5.18 -19.92
C THR A 387 -8.27 4.41 -19.66
N HIS A 388 -8.29 3.41 -18.77
CA HIS A 388 -7.15 2.59 -18.43
C HIS A 388 -6.85 1.53 -19.49
N HIS A 389 -5.59 1.15 -19.63
CA HIS A 389 -5.09 0.16 -20.58
C HIS A 389 -5.30 -1.26 -20.06
N VAL A 390 -6.56 -1.59 -19.82
CA VAL A 390 -7.01 -2.85 -19.24
C VAL A 390 -8.06 -3.52 -20.12
N ASP A 391 -7.82 -4.77 -20.46
CA ASP A 391 -8.76 -5.66 -21.13
C ASP A 391 -9.31 -6.68 -20.11
N ASP A 392 -10.51 -7.23 -20.37
CA ASP A 392 -11.11 -8.33 -19.59
C ASP A 392 -11.21 -8.11 -18.05
N TYR A 393 -11.65 -6.92 -17.63
CA TYR A 393 -11.89 -6.59 -16.22
C TYR A 393 -13.32 -6.95 -15.75
N SER A 394 -13.48 -7.16 -14.43
CA SER A 394 -14.81 -7.36 -13.81
C SER A 394 -15.31 -6.07 -13.14
N VAL A 395 -16.63 -5.82 -13.15
CA VAL A 395 -17.23 -4.62 -12.53
C VAL A 395 -18.12 -5.01 -11.35
N ALA A 396 -17.87 -4.41 -10.19
CA ALA A 396 -18.68 -4.55 -8.98
C ALA A 396 -18.90 -3.18 -8.31
N ASN A 397 -19.73 -3.12 -7.27
CA ASN A 397 -19.70 -1.97 -6.38
C ASN A 397 -18.37 -1.98 -5.61
N LEU A 398 -17.79 -0.80 -5.36
CA LEU A 398 -16.48 -0.69 -4.71
C LEU A 398 -16.49 -1.33 -3.32
N ASP A 399 -17.53 -1.10 -2.53
CA ASP A 399 -17.69 -1.70 -1.20
C ASP A 399 -17.72 -3.25 -1.25
N ASP A 400 -18.54 -3.82 -2.12
CA ASP A 400 -18.61 -5.27 -2.35
C ASP A 400 -17.26 -5.83 -2.81
N LEU A 401 -16.54 -5.08 -3.66
CA LEU A 401 -15.22 -5.43 -4.15
C LEU A 401 -14.19 -5.48 -3.01
N LEU A 402 -14.13 -4.45 -2.17
CA LEU A 402 -13.18 -4.40 -1.04
C LEU A 402 -13.44 -5.53 -0.05
N VAL A 403 -14.71 -5.77 0.29
CA VAL A 403 -15.09 -6.88 1.19
C VAL A 403 -14.69 -8.23 0.59
N ARG A 404 -14.96 -8.45 -0.70
CA ARG A 404 -14.57 -9.68 -1.40
C ARG A 404 -13.06 -9.89 -1.39
N LEU A 405 -12.26 -8.86 -1.67
CA LEU A 405 -10.80 -8.97 -1.66
C LEU A 405 -10.27 -9.37 -0.27
N VAL A 406 -10.83 -8.78 0.80
CA VAL A 406 -10.50 -9.16 2.17
C VAL A 406 -10.93 -10.60 2.45
N GLU A 407 -12.12 -11.00 2.03
CA GLU A 407 -12.62 -12.36 2.22
C GLU A 407 -11.75 -13.40 1.50
N GLU A 408 -11.32 -13.13 0.27
CA GLU A 408 -10.40 -13.98 -0.49
C GLU A 408 -9.06 -14.18 0.25
N GLU A 409 -8.48 -13.12 0.79
CA GLU A 409 -7.24 -13.21 1.56
C GLU A 409 -7.42 -14.03 2.86
N LEU A 410 -8.52 -13.81 3.58
CA LEU A 410 -8.82 -14.56 4.80
C LEU A 410 -9.18 -16.03 4.52
N ALA A 411 -9.73 -16.33 3.34
CA ALA A 411 -10.14 -17.69 2.98
C ALA A 411 -8.96 -18.66 2.89
N TYR A 412 -7.78 -18.19 2.47
CA TYR A 412 -6.56 -19.00 2.49
C TYR A 412 -6.17 -19.48 3.89
N GLN A 413 -6.51 -18.66 4.89
CA GLN A 413 -6.17 -18.87 6.29
C GLN A 413 -7.33 -19.49 7.08
N ASN A 414 -8.47 -19.76 6.45
CA ASN A 414 -9.61 -20.38 7.11
C ASN A 414 -10.29 -21.40 6.17
N PRO A 415 -10.04 -22.69 6.36
CA PRO A 415 -10.65 -23.74 5.54
C PRO A 415 -12.19 -23.73 5.54
N ARG A 416 -12.85 -23.08 6.52
CA ARG A 416 -14.31 -22.92 6.55
C ARG A 416 -14.82 -21.82 5.61
N LEU A 417 -14.01 -20.80 5.32
CA LEU A 417 -14.29 -19.76 4.32
C LEU A 417 -14.10 -20.32 2.90
N ALA A 418 -13.06 -21.13 2.67
CA ALA A 418 -12.76 -21.73 1.38
C ALA A 418 -13.83 -22.70 0.85
N GLN A 419 -14.77 -23.18 1.69
CA GLN A 419 -15.87 -24.07 1.29
C GLN A 419 -17.16 -23.31 0.93
N ALA A 420 -17.22 -21.99 1.15
CA ALA A 420 -18.37 -21.15 0.85
C ALA A 420 -18.26 -20.43 -0.52
N GLN A 421 -17.09 -20.48 -1.16
CA GLN A 421 -16.81 -20.08 -2.54
C GLN A 421 -16.99 -21.29 -3.46
#